data_AF-A0A7V3PYC3-F1
#
_entry.id   AF-A0A7V3PYC3-F1
#
_cell.length_a   1.000
_cell.length_b   1.000
_cell.length_c   1.000
_cell.angle_alpha   90.00
_cell.angle_beta   90.00
_cell.angle_gamma   90.00
#
_symmetry.space_group_name_H-M   'P 1'
#
loop_
_entity.id
_entity.type
_entity.pdbx_description
1 polymer ?
#
loop_
_entity_poly.entity_id
_entity_poly.type
_entity_poly.pdbx_seq_one_letter_code
_entity_poly.pdbx_strand_id
1 'polypeptide(L)'
;MISGSFRLGVGLLCIFSLGVETAVFCATEEEITDFIDRGNNYLLRGQLDLAIQQLDQAVSAIRQQKPNPKFAAAFYYRACAYEAKNDFKQSIEDLTEAIALNPNYLIARYRRGDLYQKIGQLDDALSDYLEIVAIDSKQ
;
A
#
# COMPACT_ATOMS: atom_id res chain seq x y z
N MET A 1 18.30 9.11 51.68
CA MET A 1 18.54 10.47 51.18
C MET A 1 18.85 10.39 49.69
N ILE A 2 17.97 11.04 48.91
CA ILE A 2 18.18 11.64 47.59
C ILE A 2 18.49 10.70 46.40
N SER A 3 17.41 10.47 45.66
CA SER A 3 17.30 10.25 44.21
C SER A 3 18.15 11.22 43.37
N GLY A 4 18.84 10.72 42.34
CA GLY A 4 19.51 11.56 41.35
C GLY A 4 19.29 11.04 39.92
N SER A 5 18.25 11.57 39.27
CA SER A 5 18.03 11.44 37.83
C SER A 5 19.03 12.32 37.08
N PHE A 6 19.69 11.80 36.05
CA PHE A 6 20.48 12.62 35.12
C PHE A 6 19.92 12.49 33.71
N ARG A 7 19.16 13.52 33.30
CA ARG A 7 18.87 13.86 31.91
C ARG A 7 19.98 14.79 31.43
N LEU A 8 20.68 14.39 30.38
CA LEU A 8 21.37 15.24 29.39
C LEU A 8 21.55 14.33 28.18
N GLY A 9 21.26 14.71 26.94
CA GLY A 9 21.22 16.01 26.30
C GLY A 9 21.58 15.68 24.85
N VAL A 10 20.83 16.21 23.90
CA VAL A 10 20.92 15.88 22.47
C VAL A 10 22.35 16.17 21.98
N GLY A 11 23.14 15.12 21.77
CA GLY A 11 24.54 15.20 21.37
C GLY A 11 24.69 14.98 19.88
N LEU A 12 24.72 16.08 19.11
CA LEU A 12 25.25 16.09 17.76
C LEU A 12 26.78 15.95 17.87
N LEU A 13 27.35 14.81 17.47
CA LEU A 13 28.79 14.66 17.26
C LEU A 13 29.03 13.82 16.00
N CYS A 14 29.58 14.49 15.00
CA CYS A 14 30.08 13.91 13.76
C CYS A 14 31.15 12.84 14.04
N ILE A 15 31.04 11.71 13.34
CA ILE A 15 32.18 10.81 13.11
C ILE A 15 32.27 10.56 11.61
N PHE A 16 33.38 11.01 11.02
CA PHE A 16 33.77 10.76 9.64
C PHE A 16 34.59 9.46 9.58
N SER A 17 34.42 8.73 8.47
CA SER A 17 35.26 7.65 7.92
C SER A 17 35.23 6.25 8.56
N LEU A 18 34.41 5.35 7.99
CA LEU A 18 34.81 4.09 7.33
C LEU A 18 33.58 3.17 7.12
N GLY A 19 33.13 3.02 5.87
CA GLY A 19 32.70 1.71 5.34
C GLY A 19 31.40 1.06 5.80
N VAL A 20 30.42 1.78 6.36
CA VAL A 20 29.04 1.28 6.44
C VAL A 20 28.15 2.19 5.62
N GLU A 21 27.56 1.60 4.57
CA GLU A 21 26.47 2.19 3.80
C GLU A 21 25.53 2.90 4.75
N THR A 22 25.11 4.11 4.38
CA THR A 22 24.01 4.80 5.03
C THR A 22 22.85 3.82 5.09
N ALA A 23 22.63 3.22 6.25
CA ALA A 23 21.44 2.49 6.55
C ALA A 23 20.32 3.52 6.53
N VAL A 24 19.77 3.75 5.34
CA VAL A 24 18.40 4.20 5.19
C VAL A 24 17.64 3.23 6.07
N PHE A 25 17.13 3.71 7.20
CA PHE A 25 16.27 2.93 8.06
C PHE A 25 14.97 2.74 7.27
N CYS A 26 14.99 1.80 6.33
CA CYS A 26 13.83 1.40 5.56
C CYS A 26 12.85 0.80 6.55
N ALA A 27 11.59 1.21 6.47
CA ALA A 27 10.53 0.64 7.29
C ALA A 27 10.56 -0.89 7.22
N THR A 28 10.29 -1.58 8.33
CA THR A 28 10.31 -3.05 8.33
C THR A 28 9.08 -3.58 7.59
N GLU A 29 9.14 -4.85 7.16
CA GLU A 29 7.96 -5.50 6.57
C GLU A 29 6.80 -5.60 7.57
N GLU A 30 7.12 -5.69 8.87
CA GLU A 30 6.15 -5.67 9.97
C GLU A 30 5.46 -4.31 10.07
N GLU A 31 6.22 -3.21 9.97
CA GLU A 31 5.64 -1.85 9.96
C GLU A 31 4.72 -1.63 8.76
N ILE A 32 5.11 -2.08 7.56
CA ILE A 32 4.23 -2.00 6.38
C ILE A 32 2.92 -2.77 6.63
N THR A 33 3.03 -3.98 7.19
CA THR A 33 1.87 -4.82 7.46
C THR A 33 0.95 -4.18 8.50
N ASP A 34 1.51 -3.59 9.56
CA ASP A 34 0.73 -2.85 10.56
C ASP A 34 -0.01 -1.64 9.95
N PHE A 35 0.63 -0.88 9.06
CA PHE A 35 -0.06 0.20 8.34
C PHE A 35 -1.21 -0.33 7.47
N ILE A 36 -1.00 -1.45 6.77
CA ILE A 36 -2.04 -2.11 5.96
C ILE A 36 -3.21 -2.55 6.84
N ASP A 37 -2.93 -3.22 7.95
CA ASP A 37 -3.94 -3.74 8.87
C ASP A 37 -4.75 -2.62 9.52
N ARG A 38 -4.09 -1.53 9.93
CA ARG A 38 -4.78 -0.34 10.44
C ARG A 38 -5.63 0.31 9.35
N GLY A 39 -5.09 0.47 8.14
CA GLY A 39 -5.82 1.00 6.99
C GLY A 39 -7.10 0.21 6.69
N ASN A 40 -7.01 -1.11 6.65
CA ASN A 40 -8.15 -2.00 6.45
C ASN A 40 -9.17 -1.90 7.60
N ASN A 41 -8.71 -1.87 8.86
CA ASN A 41 -9.59 -1.68 10.00
C ASN A 41 -10.36 -0.34 9.95
N TYR A 42 -9.72 0.73 9.49
CA TYR A 42 -10.39 2.02 9.28
C TYR A 42 -11.41 1.97 8.13
N LEU A 43 -11.11 1.27 7.04
CA LEU A 43 -12.07 1.04 5.94
C LEU A 43 -13.33 0.32 6.42
N LEU A 44 -13.17 -0.75 7.19
CA LEU A 44 -14.29 -1.52 7.74
C LEU A 44 -15.19 -0.68 8.66
N ARG A 45 -14.64 0.39 9.25
CA ARG A 45 -15.36 1.36 10.09
C ARG A 45 -15.90 2.56 9.31
N GLY A 46 -15.66 2.64 8.00
CA GLY A 46 -16.03 3.78 7.16
C GLY A 46 -15.19 5.04 7.42
N GLN A 47 -14.09 4.94 8.16
CA GLN A 47 -13.20 6.06 8.47
C GLN A 47 -12.20 6.28 7.34
N LEU A 48 -12.70 6.73 6.19
CA LEU A 48 -11.98 6.73 4.91
C LEU A 48 -10.68 7.56 4.94
N ASP A 49 -10.69 8.74 5.57
CA ASP A 49 -9.49 9.59 5.62
C ASP A 49 -8.37 8.98 6.46
N LEU A 50 -8.72 8.34 7.59
CA LEU A 50 -7.75 7.62 8.42
C LEU A 50 -7.22 6.38 7.70
N ALA A 51 -8.08 5.68 6.96
CA ALA A 51 -7.65 4.56 6.13
C ALA A 51 -6.62 5.00 5.09
N ILE A 52 -6.92 6.03 4.31
CA ILE A 52 -6.01 6.59 3.29
C ILE A 52 -4.70 7.00 3.92
N GLN A 53 -4.73 7.69 5.07
CA GLN A 53 -3.51 8.12 5.75
C GLN A 53 -2.59 6.93 6.13
N GLN A 54 -3.14 5.84 6.68
CA GLN A 54 -2.34 4.66 7.01
C GLN A 54 -1.81 3.96 5.74
N LEU A 55 -2.65 3.86 4.70
CA LEU A 55 -2.28 3.21 3.46
C LEU A 55 -1.25 4.02 2.66
N ASP A 56 -1.25 5.34 2.78
CA ASP A 56 -0.21 6.22 2.24
C ASP A 56 1.14 5.95 2.91
N GLN A 57 1.16 5.77 4.23
CA GLN A 57 2.38 5.36 4.95
C GLN A 57 2.89 4.01 4.45
N ALA A 58 2.01 3.03 4.27
CA ALA A 58 2.35 1.74 3.68
C ALA A 58 2.95 1.90 2.27
N VAL A 59 2.28 2.64 1.38
CA VAL A 59 2.74 2.84 -0.01
C VAL A 59 4.07 3.58 -0.08
N SER A 60 4.26 4.62 0.73
CA SER A 60 5.55 5.33 0.81
C SER A 60 6.67 4.41 1.27
N ALA A 61 6.42 3.52 2.22
CA ALA A 61 7.39 2.53 2.68
C ALA A 61 7.67 1.45 1.61
N ILE A 62 6.64 0.93 0.95
CA ILE A 62 6.76 -0.08 -0.13
C ILE A 62 7.65 0.46 -1.27
N ARG A 63 7.47 1.73 -1.66
CA ARG A 63 8.25 2.36 -2.74
C ARG A 63 9.75 2.49 -2.45
N GLN A 64 10.16 2.39 -1.18
CA GLN A 64 11.57 2.42 -0.77
C GLN A 64 12.21 1.02 -0.74
N GLN A 65 11.43 -0.03 -1.00
CA GLN A 65 11.87 -1.41 -0.92
C GLN A 65 11.90 -2.06 -2.30
N LYS A 66 12.52 -3.24 -2.36
CA LYS A 66 12.38 -4.11 -3.54
C LYS A 66 10.91 -4.51 -3.68
N PRO A 67 10.35 -4.53 -4.91
CA PRO A 67 8.98 -4.95 -5.14
C PRO A 67 8.68 -6.31 -4.51
N ASN A 68 7.61 -6.38 -3.72
CA ASN A 68 7.17 -7.59 -3.04
C ASN A 68 5.65 -7.81 -3.26
N PRO A 69 5.24 -8.91 -3.93
CA PRO A 69 3.84 -9.19 -4.24
C PRO A 69 2.90 -9.21 -3.03
N LYS A 70 3.43 -9.49 -1.83
CA LYS A 70 2.62 -9.53 -0.60
C LYS A 70 2.01 -8.18 -0.22
N PHE A 71 2.60 -7.09 -0.69
CA PHE A 71 2.16 -5.74 -0.36
C PHE A 71 1.14 -5.17 -1.35
N ALA A 72 0.71 -5.94 -2.35
CA ALA A 72 -0.35 -5.53 -3.28
C ALA A 72 -1.66 -5.13 -2.57
N ALA A 73 -1.92 -5.72 -1.40
CA ALA A 73 -3.08 -5.39 -0.57
C ALA A 73 -3.12 -3.92 -0.13
N ALA A 74 -1.97 -3.26 0.07
CA ALA A 74 -1.92 -1.85 0.45
C ALA A 74 -2.60 -0.96 -0.61
N PHE A 75 -2.23 -1.18 -1.87
CA PHE A 75 -2.80 -0.46 -3.01
C PHE A 75 -4.28 -0.79 -3.19
N TYR A 76 -4.66 -2.07 -3.07
CA TYR A 76 -6.06 -2.47 -3.16
C TYR A 76 -6.95 -1.82 -2.10
N TYR A 77 -6.53 -1.82 -0.83
CA TYR A 77 -7.31 -1.17 0.22
C TYR A 77 -7.38 0.35 -0.03
N ARG A 78 -6.30 0.96 -0.51
CA ARG A 78 -6.31 2.40 -0.78
C ARG A 78 -7.25 2.74 -1.94
N ALA A 79 -7.29 1.90 -2.96
CA ALA A 79 -8.27 1.97 -4.03
C ALA A 79 -9.71 1.89 -3.49
N CYS A 80 -10.02 0.91 -2.63
CA CYS A 80 -11.35 0.82 -2.00
C CYS A 80 -11.71 2.08 -1.22
N ALA A 81 -10.75 2.71 -0.55
CA ALA A 81 -10.97 3.97 0.16
C ALA A 81 -11.32 5.11 -0.81
N TYR A 82 -10.59 5.24 -1.91
CA TYR A 82 -10.84 6.24 -2.95
C TYR A 82 -12.15 5.98 -3.69
N GLU A 83 -12.48 4.73 -4.00
CA GLU A 83 -13.78 4.35 -4.56
C GLU A 83 -14.94 4.78 -3.65
N ALA A 84 -14.82 4.55 -2.34
CA ALA A 84 -15.83 4.98 -1.36
C ALA A 84 -15.97 6.51 -1.30
N LYS A 85 -14.94 7.26 -1.71
CA LYS A 85 -14.97 8.72 -1.88
C LYS A 85 -15.41 9.17 -3.29
N ASN A 86 -15.79 8.23 -4.16
CA ASN A 86 -16.09 8.43 -5.59
C ASN A 86 -14.90 8.95 -6.42
N ASP A 87 -13.67 8.78 -5.93
CA ASP A 87 -12.46 9.09 -6.67
C ASP A 87 -12.01 7.87 -7.49
N PHE A 88 -12.77 7.58 -8.55
CA PHE A 88 -12.56 6.39 -9.37
C PHE A 88 -11.23 6.41 -10.12
N LYS A 89 -10.71 7.60 -10.44
CA LYS A 89 -9.43 7.74 -11.13
C LYS A 89 -8.29 7.24 -10.23
N GLN A 90 -8.21 7.74 -9.00
CA GLN A 90 -7.17 7.32 -8.05
C GLN A 90 -7.34 5.84 -7.68
N SER A 91 -8.58 5.37 -7.56
CA SER A 91 -8.87 3.96 -7.34
C SER A 91 -8.34 3.05 -8.47
N ILE A 92 -8.53 3.44 -9.74
CA ILE A 92 -8.04 2.67 -10.90
C ILE A 92 -6.50 2.67 -10.94
N GLU A 93 -5.86 3.79 -10.64
CA GLU A 93 -4.40 3.90 -10.56
C GLU A 93 -3.85 2.93 -9.49
N ASP A 94 -4.43 2.93 -8.29
CA ASP A 94 -4.02 2.04 -7.21
C ASP A 94 -4.27 0.56 -7.54
N LEU A 95 -5.40 0.21 -8.16
CA LEU A 95 -5.63 -1.18 -8.59
C LEU A 95 -4.63 -1.61 -9.66
N THR A 96 -4.21 -0.69 -10.53
CA THR A 96 -3.18 -0.94 -11.54
C THR A 96 -1.83 -1.24 -10.88
N GLU A 97 -1.44 -0.47 -9.87
CA GLU A 97 -0.23 -0.74 -9.07
C GLU A 97 -0.33 -2.08 -8.32
N ALA A 98 -1.49 -2.40 -7.75
CA ALA A 98 -1.71 -3.69 -7.09
C ALA A 98 -1.50 -4.88 -8.04
N ILE A 99 -2.04 -4.79 -9.26
CA ILE A 99 -1.89 -5.82 -10.31
C ILE A 99 -0.45 -5.88 -10.82
N ALA A 100 0.22 -4.74 -10.97
CA ALA A 100 1.63 -4.70 -11.37
C ALA A 100 2.55 -5.36 -10.33
N LEU A 101 2.27 -5.13 -9.04
CA LEU A 101 3.04 -5.70 -7.93
C LEU A 101 2.76 -7.20 -7.74
N ASN A 102 1.50 -7.63 -7.95
CA ASN A 102 1.10 -9.03 -7.91
C ASN A 102 0.10 -9.34 -9.04
N PRO A 103 0.58 -9.88 -10.18
CA PRO A 103 -0.27 -10.22 -11.32
C PRO A 103 -1.34 -11.28 -11.01
N ASN A 104 -1.15 -12.09 -9.97
CA ASN A 104 -2.09 -13.11 -9.51
C ASN A 104 -3.09 -12.57 -8.49
N TYR A 105 -3.09 -11.26 -8.19
CA TYR A 105 -4.04 -10.66 -7.28
C TYR A 105 -5.37 -10.38 -7.98
N LEU A 106 -6.07 -11.47 -8.31
CA LEU A 106 -7.28 -11.47 -9.14
C LEU A 106 -8.37 -10.54 -8.62
N ILE A 107 -8.46 -10.35 -7.30
CA ILE A 107 -9.45 -9.44 -6.69
C ILE A 107 -9.21 -7.98 -7.08
N ALA A 108 -7.95 -7.53 -7.23
CA ALA A 108 -7.65 -6.18 -7.70
C ALA A 108 -8.04 -6.01 -9.18
N ARG A 109 -7.78 -7.03 -10.00
CA ARG A 109 -8.18 -7.04 -11.41
C ARG A 109 -9.70 -7.01 -11.58
N TYR A 110 -10.40 -7.81 -10.78
CA TYR A 110 -11.86 -7.83 -10.75
C TYR A 110 -12.44 -6.46 -10.37
N ARG A 111 -11.92 -5.83 -9.30
CA ARG A 111 -12.36 -4.49 -8.89
C ARG A 111 -12.09 -3.43 -9.94
N ARG A 112 -10.97 -3.52 -10.67
CA ARG A 112 -10.66 -2.55 -11.74
C ARG A 112 -11.64 -2.71 -12.90
N GLY A 113 -11.97 -3.94 -13.25
CA GLY A 113 -13.05 -4.26 -14.20
C GLY A 113 -14.42 -3.70 -13.78
N ASP A 114 -14.82 -3.89 -12.52
CA ASP A 114 -16.06 -3.32 -11.96
C ASP A 114 -16.08 -1.79 -12.10
N LEU A 115 -14.96 -1.13 -11.80
CA LEU A 115 -14.83 0.33 -11.90
C LEU A 115 -14.88 0.81 -13.34
N TYR A 116 -14.17 0.16 -14.26
CA TYR A 116 -14.23 0.46 -15.69
C TYR A 116 -15.66 0.33 -16.23
N GLN A 117 -16.38 -0.73 -15.83
CA GLN A 117 -17.79 -0.89 -16.17
C GLN A 117 -18.64 0.27 -15.63
N LYS A 118 -18.42 0.68 -14.38
CA LYS A 118 -19.15 1.78 -13.73
C LYS A 118 -18.96 3.12 -14.43
N ILE A 119 -17.77 3.38 -14.99
CA ILE A 119 -17.46 4.62 -15.73
C ILE A 119 -17.68 4.50 -17.25
N GLY A 120 -18.22 3.38 -17.73
CA GLY A 120 -18.58 3.17 -19.14
C GLY A 120 -17.43 2.70 -20.04
N GLN A 121 -16.27 2.35 -19.48
CA GLN A 121 -15.12 1.79 -20.21
C GLN A 121 -15.26 0.26 -20.34
N LEU A 122 -16.24 -0.16 -21.15
CA LEU A 122 -16.62 -1.58 -21.25
C LEU A 122 -15.53 -2.47 -21.85
N ASP A 123 -14.74 -1.96 -22.81
CA ASP A 123 -13.66 -2.72 -23.43
C ASP A 123 -12.54 -3.03 -22.43
N ASP A 124 -12.17 -2.05 -21.60
CA ASP A 124 -11.18 -2.22 -20.54
C ASP A 124 -11.68 -3.18 -19.45
N ALA A 125 -12.97 -3.08 -19.08
CA ALA A 125 -13.59 -4.01 -18.14
C ALA A 125 -13.58 -5.46 -18.66
N LEU A 126 -13.98 -5.66 -19.92
CA LEU A 126 -13.96 -6.97 -20.56
C LEU A 126 -12.55 -7.55 -20.61
N SER A 127 -11.56 -6.73 -20.94
CA SER A 127 -10.14 -7.12 -20.94
C SER A 127 -9.70 -7.64 -19.57
N ASP A 128 -10.01 -6.92 -18.50
CA ASP A 128 -9.68 -7.34 -17.13
C ASP A 128 -10.38 -8.64 -16.72
N TYR A 129 -11.65 -8.84 -17.09
CA TYR A 129 -12.37 -10.08 -16.80
C TYR A 129 -11.83 -11.28 -17.58
N LEU A 130 -11.49 -11.11 -18.87
CA LEU A 130 -10.92 -12.18 -19.68
C LEU A 130 -9.57 -12.65 -19.15
N GLU A 131 -8.75 -11.71 -18.67
CA GLU A 131 -7.46 -12.02 -18.05
C GLU A 131 -7.62 -12.84 -16.77
N ILE A 132 -8.67 -12.62 -15.96
CA ILE A 132 -8.96 -13.45 -14.78
C ILE A 132 -9.22 -14.89 -15.21
N VAL A 133 -10.08 -15.11 -16.22
CA VAL A 133 -10.39 -16.44 -16.76
C VAL A 133 -9.15 -17.10 -17.35
N ALA A 134 -8.30 -16.33 -18.04
CA ALA A 134 -7.06 -16.84 -18.62
C ALA A 134 -6.01 -17.24 -17.56
N ILE A 135 -6.01 -16.63 -16.38
CA ILE A 135 -5.14 -17.01 -15.26
C ILE A 135 -5.70 -18.21 -14.52
N ASP A 136 -7.03 -18.23 -14.25
CA ASP A 136 -7.70 -19.32 -13.56
C ASP A 136 -7.60 -20.65 -14.33
N SER A 137 -7.72 -20.59 -15.66
CA SER A 137 -7.56 -21.76 -16.54
C SER A 137 -6.13 -22.29 -16.70
N LYS A 138 -5.12 -21.62 -16.10
CA LYS A 138 -3.71 -22.05 -16.11
C LYS A 138 -3.25 -22.67 -14.80
N GLN A 139 -4.07 -22.65 -13.74
CA GLN A 139 -3.79 -23.27 -12.45
C GLN A 139 -4.25 -24.73 -12.43
#